data_AF-A0A7W1N876-F1
#
_entry.id   AF-A0A7W1N876-F1
#
_cell.length_a   1.000
_cell.length_b   1.000
_cell.length_c   1.000
_cell.angle_alpha   90.00
_cell.angle_beta   90.00
_cell.angle_gamma   90.00
#
_symmetry.space_group_name_H-M   'P 1'
#
loop_
_entity.id
_entity.type
_entity.pdbx_description
1 polymer ?
#
loop_
_entity_poly.entity_id
_entity_poly.type
_entity_poly.pdbx_seq_one_letter_code
_entity_poly.pdbx_strand_id
1 'polypeptide(L)'
;LDGSTVIYAPYYMPLTHAKYRRDKQAFIDETVQYMKLIRSDFLDSDVLAATASRYDYAQTVCTPGFLALMPSMQSKIQGLFFADTSHYYPEDRSISESLQLGGKLAELTENAMRDGTSVHRSGK
;
A
#
# COMPACT_ATOMS: atom_id res chain seq x y z
N LEU A 1 26.74 -2.33 15.44
CA LEU A 1 26.47 -1.27 14.46
C LEU A 1 27.31 -0.07 14.88
N ASP A 2 27.86 0.66 13.91
CA ASP A 2 28.81 1.77 14.09
C ASP A 2 28.21 3.07 14.67
N GLY A 3 26.97 3.02 15.16
CA GLY A 3 26.22 4.19 15.64
C GLY A 3 25.39 4.90 14.57
N SER A 4 25.47 4.47 13.31
CA SER A 4 24.64 5.00 12.23
C SER A 4 23.15 4.68 12.42
N THR A 5 22.28 5.60 12.00
CA THR A 5 20.82 5.47 12.07
C THR A 5 20.20 5.75 10.71
N VAL A 6 19.09 5.07 10.40
CA VAL A 6 18.30 5.30 9.19
C VAL A 6 17.13 6.22 9.49
N ILE A 7 16.95 7.26 8.67
CA ILE A 7 15.81 8.15 8.73
C ILE A 7 14.87 7.83 7.56
N TYR A 8 13.60 7.61 7.86
CA TYR A 8 12.54 7.51 6.86
C TYR A 8 11.70 8.79 6.86
N ALA A 9 11.70 9.50 5.73
CA ALA A 9 10.99 10.77 5.57
C ALA A 9 9.88 10.63 4.50
N PRO A 10 8.62 10.37 4.91
CA PRO A 10 7.53 10.20 3.96
C PRO A 10 6.97 11.55 3.49
N TYR A 11 6.65 11.63 2.20
CA TYR A 11 5.92 12.74 1.61
C TYR A 11 4.58 12.25 1.06
N TYR A 12 3.49 12.58 1.76
CA TYR A 12 2.13 12.24 1.33
C TYR A 12 1.51 13.40 0.57
N MET A 13 1.26 13.21 -0.73
CA MET A 13 0.58 14.19 -1.56
C MET A 13 -0.11 13.53 -2.75
N PRO A 14 -1.19 14.13 -3.29
CA PRO A 14 -1.82 13.62 -4.50
C PRO A 14 -0.90 13.83 -5.72
N LEU A 15 -1.07 13.00 -6.76
CA LEU A 15 -0.31 13.08 -8.01
C LEU A 15 -0.49 14.44 -8.73
N THR A 16 -1.62 15.12 -8.48
CA THR A 16 -1.93 16.44 -9.02
C THR A 16 -1.19 17.57 -8.32
N HIS A 17 -0.59 17.32 -7.15
CA HIS A 17 0.13 18.34 -6.41
C HIS A 17 1.42 18.73 -7.14
N ALA A 18 1.70 20.02 -7.28
CA ALA A 18 2.84 20.52 -8.06
C ALA A 18 4.20 19.96 -7.60
N LYS A 19 4.35 19.73 -6.28
CA LYS A 19 5.57 19.16 -5.69
C LYS A 19 5.83 17.72 -6.14
N TYR A 20 4.79 16.95 -6.50
CA TYR A 20 4.91 15.54 -6.87
C TYR A 20 5.90 15.33 -8.03
N ARG A 21 5.92 16.27 -8.97
CA ARG A 21 6.73 16.21 -10.20
C ARG A 21 8.17 16.70 -10.04
N ARG A 22 8.56 17.22 -8.86
CA ARG A 22 9.94 17.67 -8.61
C ARG A 22 10.91 16.48 -8.67
N ASP A 23 12.18 16.76 -8.94
CA ASP A 23 13.21 15.72 -8.91
C ASP A 23 13.38 15.12 -7.52
N LYS A 24 13.80 13.85 -7.47
CA LYS A 24 14.07 13.10 -6.23
C LYS A 24 15.03 13.85 -5.29
N GLN A 25 16.05 14.49 -5.85
CA GLN A 25 17.02 15.26 -5.09
C GLN A 25 16.37 16.41 -4.30
N ALA A 26 15.34 17.06 -4.86
CA ALA A 26 14.65 18.15 -4.16
C ALA A 26 13.99 17.70 -2.84
N PHE A 27 13.53 16.43 -2.77
CA PHE A 27 12.97 15.86 -1.55
C PHE A 27 14.05 15.48 -0.52
N ILE A 28 15.21 15.02 -1.00
CA ILE A 28 16.38 14.74 -0.16
C ILE A 28 16.86 16.05 0.47
N ASP A 29 17.09 17.08 -0.36
CA ASP A 29 17.57 18.38 0.09
C ASP A 29 16.60 19.00 1.11
N GLU A 30 15.30 18.95 0.83
CA GLU A 30 14.28 19.46 1.74
C GLU A 30 14.27 18.70 3.08
N THR A 31 14.40 17.37 3.05
CA THR A 31 14.52 16.57 4.28
C THR A 31 15.77 16.99 5.08
N VAL A 32 16.92 17.12 4.43
CA VAL A 32 18.18 17.56 5.07
C VAL A 32 18.04 18.97 5.66
N GLN A 33 17.37 19.89 4.97
CA GLN A 33 17.08 21.23 5.52
C GLN A 33 16.22 21.16 6.78
N TYR A 34 15.18 20.32 6.80
CA TYR A 34 14.38 20.11 8.02
C TYR A 34 15.20 19.47 9.14
N MET A 35 16.14 18.57 8.85
CA MET A 35 17.05 18.03 9.86
C MET A 35 17.90 19.11 10.52
N LYS A 36 18.42 20.07 9.73
CA LYS A 36 19.16 21.23 10.25
C LYS A 36 18.29 22.16 11.09
N LEU A 37 17.00 22.26 10.80
CA LEU A 37 16.05 23.03 11.61
C LEU A 37 15.74 22.36 12.96
N ILE A 38 15.67 21.02 12.98
CA ILE A 38 15.42 20.25 14.20
C ILE A 38 16.68 20.19 15.07
N ARG A 39 17.83 19.97 14.43
CA ARG A 39 19.15 19.82 15.07
C ARG A 39 20.13 20.77 14.41
N SER A 40 20.44 21.87 15.09
CA SER A 40 21.23 22.98 14.54
C SER A 40 22.70 22.63 14.24
N ASP A 41 23.24 21.60 14.87
CA ASP A 41 24.58 21.05 14.60
C ASP A 41 24.57 19.91 13.57
N PHE A 42 23.43 19.62 12.92
CA PHE A 42 23.38 18.68 11.81
C PHE A 42 24.12 19.23 10.58
N LEU A 43 25.09 18.49 10.07
CA LEU A 43 25.90 18.88 8.92
C LEU A 43 25.58 18.02 7.70
N ASP A 44 25.84 18.53 6.49
CA ASP A 44 25.66 17.73 5.27
C ASP A 44 26.58 16.49 5.26
N SER A 45 27.73 16.58 5.93
CA SER A 45 28.66 15.46 6.13
C SER A 45 28.12 14.35 7.02
N ASP A 46 27.03 14.59 7.76
CA ASP A 46 26.38 13.56 8.57
C ASP A 46 25.56 12.59 7.70
N VAL A 47 25.28 12.95 6.44
CA VAL A 47 24.52 12.12 5.50
C VAL A 47 25.46 11.16 4.77
N LEU A 48 25.53 9.93 5.26
CA LEU A 48 26.36 8.88 4.64
C LEU A 48 25.82 8.42 3.28
N ALA A 49 24.50 8.36 3.13
CA ALA A 49 23.81 8.02 1.89
C ALA A 49 22.36 8.52 1.94
N ALA A 50 21.81 8.83 0.78
CA ALA A 50 20.40 9.19 0.64
C ALA A 50 19.82 8.63 -0.66
N THR A 51 18.54 8.26 -0.60
CA THR A 51 17.77 7.86 -1.78
C THR A 51 16.34 8.31 -1.61
N ALA A 52 15.69 8.62 -2.72
CA ALA A 52 14.26 8.90 -2.75
C ALA A 52 13.59 8.03 -3.81
N SER A 53 12.43 7.51 -3.44
CA SER A 53 11.53 6.79 -4.34
C SER A 53 10.20 7.52 -4.42
N ARG A 54 9.47 7.22 -5.48
CA ARG A 54 8.12 7.74 -5.71
C ARG A 54 7.25 6.56 -6.11
N TYR A 55 6.07 6.49 -5.54
CA TYR A 55 5.15 5.40 -5.78
C TYR A 55 3.73 5.92 -5.98
N ASP A 56 3.19 5.70 -7.18
CA ASP A 56 1.79 5.98 -7.50
C ASP A 56 0.89 4.95 -6.80
N TYR A 57 -0.33 5.35 -6.42
CA TYR A 57 -1.33 4.47 -5.81
C TYR A 57 -0.82 3.76 -4.53
N ALA A 58 0.10 4.39 -3.80
CA ALA A 58 0.73 3.80 -2.61
C ALA A 58 -0.26 3.50 -1.47
N GLN A 59 -1.37 4.24 -1.40
CA GLN A 59 -2.39 4.09 -0.37
C GLN A 59 -3.77 4.44 -0.95
N THR A 60 -4.75 3.60 -0.62
CA THR A 60 -6.15 3.87 -0.92
C THR A 60 -6.63 5.09 -0.14
N VAL A 61 -7.28 6.03 -0.85
CA VAL A 61 -7.95 7.17 -0.22
C VAL A 61 -9.42 6.82 -0.02
N CYS A 62 -9.80 6.56 1.23
CA CYS A 62 -11.16 6.19 1.60
C CYS A 62 -12.04 7.45 1.74
N THR A 63 -12.87 7.74 0.73
CA THR A 63 -13.82 8.85 0.77
C THR A 63 -14.98 8.58 1.75
N PRO A 64 -15.81 9.59 2.10
CA PRO A 64 -17.05 9.33 2.80
C PRO A 64 -17.90 8.28 2.07
N GLY A 65 -18.42 7.30 2.81
CA GLY A 65 -19.19 6.19 2.23
C GLY A 65 -18.36 5.12 1.49
N PHE A 66 -17.02 5.13 1.61
CA PHE A 66 -16.12 4.24 0.86
C PHE A 66 -16.50 2.76 0.94
N LEU A 67 -16.92 2.26 2.11
CA LEU A 67 -17.33 0.87 2.29
C LEU A 67 -18.44 0.44 1.31
N ALA A 68 -19.38 1.33 1.00
CA ALA A 68 -20.47 1.06 0.06
C ALA A 68 -20.00 1.03 -1.42
N LEU A 69 -18.81 1.59 -1.71
CA LEU A 69 -18.19 1.59 -3.02
C LEU A 69 -17.29 0.37 -3.24
N MET A 70 -16.95 -0.37 -2.18
CA MET A 70 -16.04 -1.50 -2.29
C MET A 70 -16.66 -2.65 -3.09
N PRO A 71 -15.95 -3.20 -4.08
CA PRO A 71 -16.42 -4.36 -4.80
C PRO A 71 -16.40 -5.62 -3.91
N SER A 72 -17.20 -6.63 -4.28
CA SER A 72 -17.05 -7.97 -3.73
C SER A 72 -15.72 -8.57 -4.17
N MET A 73 -15.06 -9.33 -3.28
CA MET A 73 -13.84 -10.06 -3.60
C MET A 73 -14.06 -11.15 -4.66
N GLN A 74 -15.24 -11.76 -4.67
CA GLN A 74 -15.65 -12.62 -5.78
C GLN A 74 -16.14 -11.74 -6.92
N SER A 75 -15.41 -11.74 -8.03
CA SER A 75 -15.79 -10.99 -9.21
C SER A 75 -16.94 -11.67 -9.95
N LYS A 76 -17.54 -10.95 -10.90
CA LYS A 76 -18.54 -11.54 -11.81
C LYS A 76 -17.92 -12.50 -12.84
N ILE A 77 -16.59 -12.51 -12.97
CA ILE A 77 -15.86 -13.40 -13.86
C ILE A 77 -15.62 -14.71 -13.11
N GLN A 78 -16.10 -15.82 -13.69
CA GLN A 78 -15.96 -17.13 -13.08
C GLN A 78 -14.49 -17.48 -12.84
N GLY A 79 -14.17 -17.90 -11.61
CA GLY A 79 -12.81 -18.27 -11.22
C GLY A 79 -11.89 -17.09 -10.92
N LEU A 80 -12.35 -15.84 -11.02
CA LEU A 80 -11.56 -14.66 -10.66
C LEU A 80 -12.02 -14.08 -9.33
N PHE A 81 -11.10 -14.13 -8.37
CA PHE A 81 -11.20 -13.52 -7.05
C PHE A 81 -10.08 -12.50 -6.90
N PHE A 82 -10.35 -11.39 -6.24
CA PHE A 82 -9.34 -10.40 -5.96
C PHE A 82 -9.62 -9.71 -4.64
N ALA A 83 -8.55 -9.20 -4.04
CA ALA A 83 -8.63 -8.20 -3.01
C ALA A 83 -7.35 -7.37 -3.10
N ASP A 84 -7.42 -6.15 -2.59
CA ASP A 84 -6.28 -5.25 -2.47
C ASP A 84 -6.29 -4.62 -1.08
N THR A 85 -5.46 -3.60 -0.90
CA THR A 85 -5.32 -2.96 0.39
C THR A 85 -6.54 -2.15 0.85
N SER A 86 -7.52 -1.91 -0.01
CA SER A 86 -8.77 -1.30 0.42
C SER A 86 -9.66 -2.28 1.16
N HIS A 87 -9.51 -3.58 0.93
CA HIS A 87 -10.44 -4.61 1.40
C HIS A 87 -10.32 -4.94 2.88
N TYR A 88 -9.28 -4.45 3.57
CA TYR A 88 -9.20 -4.47 5.04
C TYR A 88 -9.69 -3.18 5.72
N TYR A 89 -10.33 -2.25 4.98
CA TYR A 89 -11.04 -1.12 5.59
C TYR A 89 -11.96 -1.57 6.74
N PRO A 90 -11.97 -0.90 7.91
CA PRO A 90 -11.34 0.39 8.20
C PRO A 90 -9.88 0.32 8.68
N GLU A 91 -9.29 -0.87 8.75
CA GLU A 91 -7.92 -1.03 9.22
C GLU A 91 -6.91 -0.47 8.22
N ASP A 92 -5.78 0.01 8.75
CA ASP A 92 -4.65 0.43 7.92
C ASP A 92 -3.87 -0.81 7.43
N ARG A 93 -2.99 -0.61 6.44
CA ARG A 93 -2.26 -1.62 5.63
C ARG A 93 -1.28 -2.49 6.44
N SER A 94 -1.80 -3.18 7.44
CA SER A 94 -1.07 -4.08 8.29
C SER A 94 -0.86 -5.43 7.62
N ILE A 95 0.25 -6.06 7.96
CA ILE A 95 0.58 -7.40 7.47
C ILE A 95 -0.42 -8.42 8.02
N SER A 96 -0.87 -8.25 9.26
CA SER A 96 -1.83 -9.14 9.90
C SER A 96 -3.16 -9.19 9.13
N GLU A 97 -3.66 -8.04 8.70
CA GLU A 97 -4.95 -7.93 8.01
C GLU A 97 -4.82 -8.47 6.59
N SER A 98 -3.65 -8.28 5.97
CA SER A 98 -3.30 -8.90 4.68
C SER A 98 -3.31 -10.43 4.75
N LEU A 99 -2.77 -11.02 5.83
CA LEU A 99 -2.77 -12.47 6.02
C LEU A 99 -4.19 -13.01 6.24
N GLN A 100 -5.00 -12.34 7.06
CA GLN A 100 -6.39 -12.71 7.29
C GLN A 100 -7.22 -12.65 5.99
N LEU A 101 -7.04 -11.57 5.21
CA LEU A 101 -7.71 -11.39 3.94
C LEU A 101 -7.30 -12.45 2.91
N GLY A 102 -6.02 -12.84 2.89
CA GLY A 102 -5.53 -13.94 2.06
C GLY A 102 -6.19 -15.27 2.41
N GLY A 103 -6.33 -15.59 3.70
CA GLY A 103 -7.06 -16.78 4.15
C GLY A 103 -8.52 -16.78 3.70
N LYS A 104 -9.20 -15.63 3.84
CA LYS A 104 -10.59 -15.45 3.39
C LYS A 104 -10.75 -15.64 1.88
N LEU A 105 -9.80 -15.16 1.07
CA LEU A 105 -9.80 -15.40 -0.38
C LEU A 105 -9.66 -16.88 -0.73
N ALA A 106 -8.80 -17.61 -0.01
CA ALA A 106 -8.64 -19.05 -0.21
C ALA A 106 -9.94 -19.82 0.10
N GLU A 107 -10.59 -19.53 1.22
CA GLU A 107 -11.88 -20.12 1.60
C GLU A 107 -12.98 -19.83 0.57
N LEU A 108 -13.09 -18.57 0.12
CA LEU A 108 -14.07 -18.18 -0.92
C LEU A 108 -13.85 -18.95 -2.22
N THR A 109 -12.58 -19.11 -2.62
CA THR A 109 -12.21 -19.84 -3.83
C THR A 109 -12.56 -21.32 -3.70
N GLU A 110 -12.23 -21.96 -2.58
CA GLU A 110 -12.53 -23.37 -2.33
C GLU A 110 -14.05 -23.64 -2.35
N ASN A 111 -14.84 -22.80 -1.69
CA ASN A 111 -16.29 -22.93 -1.65
C ASN A 111 -16.90 -22.79 -3.06
N ALA A 112 -16.49 -21.78 -3.82
CA ALA A 112 -16.96 -21.60 -5.19
C ALA A 112 -16.59 -22.77 -6.12
N MET A 113 -15.42 -23.38 -5.92
CA MET A 113 -15.04 -24.58 -6.66
C MET A 113 -15.93 -25.77 -6.29
N ARG A 114 -16.22 -25.99 -5.00
CA ARG A 114 -17.13 -27.06 -4.55
C ARG A 114 -18.53 -26.90 -5.14
N ASP A 115 -19.06 -25.67 -5.15
CA ASP A 115 -20.37 -25.37 -5.70
C ASP A 115 -20.41 -25.55 -7.24
N GLY A 116 -19.34 -25.16 -7.94
CA GLY A 116 -19.19 -25.35 -9.39
C GLY A 116 -19.00 -26.82 -9.81
N THR A 117 -18.43 -27.66 -8.93
CA THR A 117 -18.21 -29.10 -9.21
C THR A 117 -19.51 -29.91 -9.19
N SER A 118 -20.57 -29.39 -8.57
CA SER A 118 -21.88 -30.04 -8.50
C SER A 118 -22.66 -30.01 -9.82
N VAL A 119 -22.25 -29.21 -10.81
CA VAL A 119 -22.96 -29.08 -12.11
C VAL A 119 -22.38 -30.00 -13.20
N HIS A 120 -21.23 -30.65 -12.98
CA HIS A 120 -20.59 -31.51 -14.00
C HIS A 120 -20.70 -33.03 -13.75
N ARG A 121 -21.54 -33.46 -12.80
CA ARG A 121 -21.90 -34.88 -12.62
C ARG A 121 -23.32 -35.17 -13.13
N SER A 122 -23.55 -34.95 -14.43
CA SER A 122 -24.61 -35.65 -15.17
C SER A 122 -24.34 -35.53 -16.66
N GLY A 123 -23.85 -36.61 -17.28
CA GLY A 123 -23.60 -36.60 -18.71
C GLY A 123 -22.72 -37.72 -19.27
N LYS A 124 -23.15 -38.96 -19.04
CA LYS A 124 -22.70 -40.24 -19.65
C LYS A 124 -21.39 -40.86 -19.16
#